data_AF-A0A950PEI2-F1
#
_entry.id   AF-A0A950PEI2-F1
#
_cell.length_a   1.000
_cell.length_b   1.000
_cell.length_c   1.000
_cell.angle_alpha   90.00
_cell.angle_beta   90.00
_cell.angle_gamma   90.00
#
_symmetry.space_group_name_H-M   'P 1'
#
loop_
_entity.id
_entity.type
_entity.pdbx_description
1 polymer ?
#
loop_
_entity_poly.entity_id
_entity_poly.type
_entity_poly.pdbx_seq_one_letter_code
_entity_poly.pdbx_strand_id
1 'polypeptide(L)'
;HYTLNLMVPLFAPTPLEHPDIKIELAAVNPYMCQVAGEVVDGIRAHPVATPRYIAEVMLPAAQKGMAKAGRAMGPGGAEFAMCVMPLVATAPDSAALAERIRDVRARVAFYASTPTYVAAFETDGHADTAKQLQALSRAQRWEEMPALVNDEMLATYAVIGTHDEIAAKLKARYGGLATRLEFTMPLASPADAEILRNIVRDLKRA
;
A
#
# COMPACT_ATOMS: atom_id res chain seq x y z
N HIS A 1 19.85 25.63 -0.34
CA HIS A 1 20.45 24.29 -0.39
C HIS A 1 21.70 24.29 0.48
N TYR A 2 21.85 23.30 1.37
CA TYR A 2 23.06 23.12 2.17
C TYR A 2 23.84 21.93 1.61
N THR A 3 25.16 22.06 1.54
CA THR A 3 26.06 20.95 1.16
C THR A 3 26.77 20.49 2.42
N LEU A 4 26.38 19.32 2.94
CA LEU A 4 27.01 18.71 4.10
C LEU A 4 28.15 17.79 3.61
N ASN A 5 29.36 18.34 3.48
CA ASN A 5 30.53 17.63 2.93
C ASN A 5 31.70 17.47 3.92
N LEU A 6 31.53 17.90 5.17
CA LEU A 6 32.53 17.74 6.23
C LEU A 6 31.98 16.80 7.31
N MET A 7 32.58 15.63 7.43
CA MET A 7 32.46 14.75 8.59
C MET A 7 33.88 14.48 9.10
N VAL A 8 34.28 15.18 10.16
CA VAL A 8 35.62 15.00 10.74
C VAL A 8 35.76 13.54 11.19
N PRO A 9 36.82 12.81 10.81
CA PRO A 9 36.96 11.39 11.14
C PRO A 9 36.82 11.06 12.63
N LEU A 10 37.20 12.00 13.51
CA LEU A 10 37.05 11.90 14.95
C LEU A 10 35.59 11.74 15.41
N PHE A 11 34.62 12.24 14.63
CA PHE A 11 33.19 12.16 14.93
C PHE A 11 32.44 11.20 14.00
N ALA A 12 33.14 10.55 13.07
CA ALA A 12 32.54 9.57 12.17
C ALA A 12 32.39 8.22 12.88
N PRO A 13 31.18 7.63 12.95
CA PRO A 13 31.02 6.26 13.42
C PRO A 13 31.74 5.29 12.46
N THR A 14 32.05 4.09 12.94
CA THR A 14 32.59 3.02 12.11
C THR A 14 31.63 2.72 10.94
N PRO A 15 32.14 2.48 9.72
CA PRO A 15 31.30 2.09 8.59
C PRO A 15 30.41 0.90 8.92
N LEU A 16 29.18 0.91 8.41
CA LEU A 16 28.25 -0.20 8.55
C LEU A 16 28.75 -1.40 7.75
N GLU A 17 28.51 -2.61 8.26
CA GLU A 17 28.77 -3.87 7.54
C GLU A 17 27.98 -3.96 6.22
N HIS A 18 26.81 -3.32 6.19
CA HIS A 18 25.94 -3.21 5.01
C HIS A 18 25.61 -1.73 4.73
N PRO A 19 26.47 -1.01 3.99
CA PRO A 19 26.33 0.44 3.78
C PRO A 19 25.20 0.79 2.79
N ASP A 20 24.77 -0.16 1.96
CA ASP A 20 23.72 0.04 0.95
C ASP A 20 22.31 -0.04 1.54
N ILE A 21 21.94 0.96 2.34
CA ILE A 21 20.61 1.04 2.94
C ILE A 21 19.60 1.52 1.90
N LYS A 22 18.65 0.66 1.55
CA LYS A 22 17.54 1.01 0.65
C LYS A 22 16.61 2.04 1.27
N ILE A 23 16.34 3.11 0.53
CA ILE A 23 15.41 4.16 0.91
C ILE A 23 14.12 3.96 0.12
N GLU A 24 12.97 3.91 0.79
CA GLU A 24 11.66 3.83 0.14
C GLU A 24 10.84 5.06 0.56
N LEU A 25 10.06 5.62 -0.37
CA LEU A 25 9.24 6.82 -0.12
C LEU A 25 7.76 6.46 -0.10
N ALA A 26 7.03 6.91 0.91
CA ALA A 26 5.57 6.87 0.89
C ALA A 26 5.03 7.81 -0.18
N ALA A 27 4.32 7.26 -1.17
CA ALA A 27 3.79 8.02 -2.29
C ALA A 27 2.44 7.48 -2.75
N VAL A 28 1.58 8.40 -3.21
CA VAL A 28 0.27 8.09 -3.79
C VAL A 28 0.12 8.86 -5.09
N ASN A 29 0.20 10.19 -5.01
CA ASN A 29 -0.06 11.05 -6.16
C ASN A 29 1.11 11.05 -7.17
N PRO A 30 0.84 11.36 -8.46
CA PRO A 30 1.84 11.28 -9.52
C PRO A 30 3.13 12.05 -9.24
N TYR A 31 3.02 13.25 -8.66
CA TYR A 31 4.20 14.07 -8.38
C TYR A 31 5.15 13.40 -7.37
N MET A 32 4.59 12.86 -6.27
CA MET A 32 5.40 12.15 -5.27
C MET A 32 5.95 10.83 -5.80
N CYS A 33 5.21 10.14 -6.67
CA CYS A 33 5.73 8.96 -7.37
C CYS A 33 6.90 9.33 -8.30
N GLN A 34 6.82 10.46 -8.99
CA GLN A 34 7.93 10.98 -9.81
C GLN A 34 9.15 11.30 -8.95
N VAL A 35 8.97 12.00 -7.83
CA VAL A 35 10.07 12.24 -6.87
C VAL A 35 10.66 10.92 -6.40
N ALA A 36 9.83 9.91 -6.10
CA ALA A 36 10.32 8.61 -5.67
C ALA A 36 11.24 7.97 -6.73
N GLY A 37 10.82 8.00 -8.00
CA GLY A 37 11.63 7.52 -9.11
C GLY A 37 12.93 8.30 -9.33
N GLU A 38 12.96 9.59 -8.98
CA GLU A 38 14.18 10.42 -9.07
C GLU A 38 15.20 10.02 -8.00
N VAL A 39 14.80 9.92 -6.72
CA VAL A 39 15.76 9.97 -5.60
C VAL A 39 15.79 8.78 -4.64
N VAL A 40 14.86 7.82 -4.71
CA VAL A 40 14.84 6.67 -3.78
C VAL A 40 14.83 5.31 -4.49
N ASP A 41 14.96 4.23 -3.74
CA ASP A 41 14.97 2.83 -4.22
C ASP A 41 13.58 2.21 -4.36
N GLY A 42 12.50 2.89 -3.96
CA GLY A 42 11.16 2.32 -4.11
C GLY A 42 10.03 3.17 -3.56
N ILE A 43 8.80 2.70 -3.79
CA ILE A 43 7.57 3.29 -3.27
C ILE A 43 6.95 2.38 -2.21
N ARG A 44 6.52 3.00 -1.11
CA ARG A 44 5.55 2.44 -0.17
C ARG A 44 4.17 2.99 -0.51
N ALA A 45 3.36 2.17 -1.17
CA ALA A 45 2.02 2.54 -1.61
C ALA A 45 1.04 2.56 -0.43
N HIS A 46 0.19 3.58 -0.39
CA HIS A 46 -0.91 3.65 0.57
C HIS A 46 -1.99 2.58 0.25
N PRO A 47 -2.75 2.06 1.23
CA PRO A 47 -3.77 1.03 1.00
C PRO A 47 -4.88 1.37 -0.02
N VAL A 48 -5.03 2.64 -0.39
CA VAL A 48 -5.96 3.09 -1.44
C VAL A 48 -5.45 2.79 -2.85
N ALA A 49 -4.17 2.48 -3.00
CA ALA A 49 -3.55 2.19 -4.28
C ALA A 49 -3.96 0.79 -4.75
N THR A 50 -4.97 0.73 -5.59
CA THR A 50 -5.41 -0.50 -6.25
C THR A 50 -4.34 -0.98 -7.24
N PRO A 51 -4.34 -2.28 -7.63
CA PRO A 51 -3.44 -2.76 -8.67
C PRO A 51 -3.50 -1.92 -9.94
N ARG A 52 -4.71 -1.47 -10.32
CA ARG A 52 -4.95 -0.59 -11.45
C ARG A 52 -4.30 0.78 -11.26
N TYR A 53 -4.53 1.43 -10.12
CA TYR A 53 -3.91 2.73 -9.83
C TYR A 53 -2.37 2.66 -9.81
N ILE A 54 -1.82 1.58 -9.25
CA ILE A 54 -0.37 1.35 -9.26
C ILE A 54 0.15 1.23 -10.70
N ALA A 55 -0.50 0.42 -11.54
CA ALA A 55 -0.08 0.14 -12.91
C ALA A 55 -0.27 1.33 -13.86
N GLU A 56 -1.39 2.05 -13.75
CA GLU A 56 -1.77 3.13 -14.67
C GLU A 56 -1.23 4.50 -14.24
N VAL A 57 -0.97 4.71 -12.94
CA VAL A 57 -0.61 6.03 -12.39
C VAL A 57 0.74 6.03 -11.69
N MET A 58 0.91 5.18 -10.67
CA MET A 58 2.09 5.28 -9.79
C MET A 58 3.38 4.84 -10.49
N LEU A 59 3.39 3.67 -11.13
CA LEU A 59 4.56 3.14 -11.83
C LEU A 59 4.96 4.03 -13.03
N PRO A 60 4.06 4.48 -13.91
CA PRO A 60 4.42 5.41 -14.99
C PRO A 60 4.99 6.73 -14.47
N ALA A 61 4.44 7.27 -13.38
CA ALA A 61 4.98 8.48 -12.78
C ALA A 61 6.40 8.26 -12.20
N ALA A 62 6.63 7.13 -11.52
CA ALA A 62 7.96 6.76 -11.04
C ALA A 62 8.97 6.59 -12.20
N GLN A 63 8.57 5.91 -13.28
CA GLN A 63 9.40 5.74 -14.48
C GLN A 63 9.79 7.09 -15.10
N LYS A 64 8.87 8.05 -15.15
CA LYS A 64 9.17 9.42 -15.59
C LYS A 64 10.24 10.08 -14.72
N GLY A 65 10.16 9.87 -13.40
CA GLY A 65 11.16 10.37 -12.45
C GLY A 65 12.53 9.73 -12.67
N MET A 66 12.56 8.41 -12.85
CA MET A 66 13.79 7.69 -13.14
C MET A 66 14.44 8.17 -14.43
N ALA A 67 13.66 8.31 -15.50
CA ALA A 67 14.16 8.81 -16.78
C ALA A 67 14.79 10.21 -16.64
N LYS A 68 14.15 11.10 -15.87
CA LYS A 68 14.69 12.43 -15.57
C LYS A 68 16.00 12.38 -14.78
N ALA A 69 16.16 11.41 -13.89
CA ALA A 69 17.38 11.20 -13.11
C ALA A 69 18.44 10.33 -13.81
N GLY A 70 18.21 9.89 -15.05
CA GLY A 70 19.11 8.98 -15.77
C GLY A 70 19.17 7.57 -15.17
N ARG A 71 18.12 7.13 -14.47
CA ARG A 71 17.98 5.80 -13.85
C ARG A 71 17.12 4.91 -14.73
N ALA A 72 17.43 3.61 -14.79
CA ALA A 72 16.62 2.60 -15.47
C ALA A 72 15.96 1.63 -14.48
N MET A 73 14.80 1.07 -14.86
CA MET A 73 14.12 -0.03 -14.17
C MET A 73 14.74 -1.37 -14.56
N GLY A 74 15.12 -2.21 -13.59
CA GLY A 74 15.50 -3.61 -13.87
C GLY A 74 16.87 -3.75 -14.54
N PRO A 75 17.23 -4.92 -15.12
CA PRO A 75 18.59 -5.50 -15.14
C PRO A 75 19.67 -4.81 -16.01
N GLY A 76 19.52 -3.50 -16.25
CA GLY A 76 20.57 -2.54 -16.63
C GLY A 76 20.50 -1.23 -15.81
N GLY A 77 19.88 -1.26 -14.62
CA GLY A 77 19.57 -0.14 -13.73
C GLY A 77 19.26 -0.57 -12.29
N ALA A 78 18.77 0.35 -11.46
CA ALA A 78 18.51 0.09 -10.05
C ALA A 78 17.24 -0.77 -9.86
N GLU A 79 17.28 -1.75 -8.96
CA GLU A 79 16.07 -2.45 -8.48
C GLU A 79 15.17 -1.43 -7.77
N PHE A 80 13.97 -1.20 -8.30
CA PHE A 80 12.99 -0.30 -7.71
C PHE A 80 11.88 -1.10 -7.04
N ALA A 81 11.77 -0.96 -5.72
CA ALA A 81 10.77 -1.67 -4.95
C ALA A 81 9.37 -1.05 -5.13
N MET A 82 8.38 -1.92 -5.31
CA MET A 82 6.97 -1.58 -5.16
C MET A 82 6.44 -2.33 -3.94
N CYS A 83 6.37 -1.63 -2.81
CA CYS A 83 5.85 -2.14 -1.56
C CYS A 83 4.37 -1.77 -1.42
N VAL A 84 3.50 -2.77 -1.38
CA VAL A 84 2.05 -2.57 -1.21
C VAL A 84 1.61 -2.91 0.21
N MET A 85 0.70 -2.11 0.75
CA MET A 85 0.06 -2.36 2.04
C MET A 85 -1.46 -2.45 1.88
N PRO A 86 -2.00 -3.56 1.35
CA PRO A 86 -3.44 -3.67 1.10
C PRO A 86 -4.26 -3.63 2.39
N LEU A 87 -5.49 -3.14 2.30
CA LEU A 87 -6.49 -3.42 3.33
C LEU A 87 -6.85 -4.90 3.28
N VAL A 88 -6.74 -5.56 4.43
CA VAL A 88 -7.04 -7.00 4.57
C VAL A 88 -8.14 -7.19 5.60
N ALA A 89 -9.19 -7.93 5.22
CA ALA A 89 -10.13 -8.55 6.14
C ALA A 89 -9.84 -10.05 6.15
N THR A 90 -9.32 -10.55 7.26
CA THR A 90 -9.08 -11.99 7.44
C THR A 90 -9.43 -12.45 8.84
N ALA A 91 -9.90 -13.68 8.94
CA ALA A 91 -10.45 -14.29 10.14
C ALA A 91 -10.42 -15.83 10.02
N PRO A 92 -10.59 -16.58 11.12
CA PRO A 92 -10.59 -18.05 11.06
C PRO A 92 -11.80 -18.64 10.34
N ASP A 93 -12.96 -17.98 10.40
CA ASP A 93 -14.22 -18.47 9.84
C ASP A 93 -15.09 -17.32 9.30
N SER A 94 -16.19 -17.67 8.61
CA SER A 94 -17.09 -16.70 7.99
C SER A 94 -17.80 -15.78 8.98
N ALA A 95 -18.09 -16.25 10.20
CA ALA A 95 -18.77 -15.44 11.20
C ALA A 95 -17.85 -14.34 11.72
N ALA A 96 -16.61 -14.69 12.08
CA ALA A 96 -15.59 -13.72 12.48
C ALA A 96 -15.16 -12.83 11.29
N LEU A 97 -15.19 -13.34 10.06
CA LEU A 97 -14.86 -12.56 8.86
C LEU A 97 -15.85 -11.43 8.62
N ALA A 98 -17.15 -11.64 8.91
CA ALA A 98 -18.17 -10.61 8.75
C ALA A 98 -17.88 -9.36 9.57
N GLU A 99 -17.34 -9.50 10.79
CA GLU A 99 -16.88 -8.38 11.61
C GLU A 99 -15.74 -7.60 10.93
N ARG A 100 -14.73 -8.33 10.42
CA ARG A 100 -13.57 -7.74 9.75
C ARG A 100 -13.93 -7.02 8.46
N ILE A 101 -14.91 -7.54 7.73
CA ILE A 101 -15.47 -6.90 6.54
C ILE A 101 -16.09 -5.55 6.91
N ARG A 102 -16.85 -5.46 8.03
CA ARG A 102 -17.41 -4.19 8.49
C ARG A 102 -16.33 -3.17 8.85
N ASP A 103 -15.31 -3.60 9.61
CA ASP A 103 -14.16 -2.74 9.97
C ASP A 103 -13.41 -2.22 8.74
N VAL A 104 -13.15 -3.08 7.76
CA VAL A 104 -12.48 -2.67 6.52
C VAL A 104 -13.35 -1.75 5.70
N ARG A 105 -14.67 -2.00 5.61
CA ARG A 105 -15.61 -1.13 4.87
C ARG A 105 -15.62 0.29 5.43
N ALA A 106 -15.63 0.43 6.75
CA ALA A 106 -15.52 1.73 7.40
C ALA A 106 -14.20 2.44 7.08
N ARG A 107 -13.08 1.70 7.05
CA ARG A 107 -11.76 2.25 6.65
C ARG A 107 -11.73 2.70 5.18
N VAL A 108 -12.30 1.93 4.26
CA VAL A 108 -12.45 2.32 2.85
C VAL A 108 -13.26 3.62 2.73
N ALA A 109 -14.38 3.71 3.45
CA ALA A 109 -15.22 4.89 3.44
C ALA A 109 -14.48 6.14 3.93
N PHE A 110 -13.71 6.01 5.02
CA PHE A 110 -12.85 7.07 5.56
C PHE A 110 -11.75 7.51 4.58
N TYR A 111 -11.08 6.56 3.92
CA TYR A 111 -10.06 6.92 2.93
C TYR A 111 -10.67 7.60 1.70
N ALA A 112 -11.81 7.14 1.23
CA ALA A 112 -12.53 7.75 0.10
C ALA A 112 -13.00 9.18 0.40
N SER A 113 -13.26 9.54 1.67
CA SER A 113 -13.60 10.92 2.04
C SER A 113 -12.40 11.87 2.10
N THR A 114 -11.18 11.33 2.07
CA THR A 114 -9.95 12.12 2.25
C THR A 114 -9.54 12.79 0.94
N PRO A 115 -9.47 14.15 0.87
CA PRO A 115 -9.22 14.87 -0.38
C PRO A 115 -7.98 14.41 -1.15
N THR A 116 -6.91 14.04 -0.44
CA THR A 116 -5.64 13.62 -1.04
C THR A 116 -5.69 12.28 -1.75
N TYR A 117 -6.72 11.45 -1.50
CA TYR A 117 -6.85 10.11 -2.06
C TYR A 117 -7.89 9.99 -3.16
N VAL A 118 -8.66 11.05 -3.43
CA VAL A 118 -9.78 11.05 -4.39
C VAL A 118 -9.37 10.52 -5.77
N ALA A 119 -8.18 10.89 -6.27
CA ALA A 119 -7.71 10.43 -7.58
C ALA A 119 -7.59 8.90 -7.70
N ALA A 120 -7.27 8.19 -6.60
CA ALA A 120 -7.25 6.73 -6.59
C ALA A 120 -8.67 6.16 -6.74
N PHE A 121 -9.65 6.78 -6.09
CA PHE A 121 -11.05 6.39 -6.20
C PHE A 121 -11.68 6.72 -7.55
N GLU A 122 -11.29 7.84 -8.15
CA GLU A 122 -11.73 8.23 -9.50
C GLU A 122 -11.25 7.26 -10.58
N THR A 123 -10.04 6.71 -10.44
CA THR A 123 -9.46 5.74 -11.38
C THR A 123 -10.33 4.48 -11.51
N ASP A 124 -10.96 4.07 -10.41
CA ASP A 124 -11.86 2.93 -10.35
C ASP A 124 -13.35 3.33 -10.44
N GLY A 125 -13.65 4.57 -10.88
CA GLY A 125 -15.01 5.01 -11.18
C GLY A 125 -15.85 5.45 -9.97
N HIS A 126 -15.25 5.65 -8.81
CA HIS A 126 -15.95 5.98 -7.56
C HIS A 126 -15.92 7.48 -7.20
N ALA A 127 -15.78 8.35 -8.21
CA ALA A 127 -15.70 9.80 -8.03
C ALA A 127 -16.88 10.39 -7.24
N ASP A 128 -18.11 10.01 -7.61
CA ASP A 128 -19.31 10.56 -6.97
C ASP A 128 -19.52 10.01 -5.56
N THR A 129 -19.20 8.73 -5.34
CA THR A 129 -19.20 8.13 -4.00
C THR A 129 -18.19 8.85 -3.09
N ALA A 130 -16.99 9.14 -3.57
CA ALA A 130 -15.97 9.88 -2.83
C ALA A 130 -16.44 11.31 -2.46
N LYS A 131 -17.11 12.02 -3.37
CA LYS A 131 -17.71 13.34 -3.07
C LYS A 131 -18.77 13.27 -1.97
N GLN A 132 -19.66 12.27 -2.01
CA GLN A 132 -20.68 12.07 -0.97
C GLN A 132 -20.03 11.75 0.39
N LEU A 133 -19.05 10.86 0.40
CA LEU A 133 -18.28 10.50 1.59
C LEU A 133 -17.53 11.70 2.19
N GLN A 134 -16.96 12.56 1.35
CA GLN A 134 -16.33 13.81 1.79
C GLN A 134 -17.35 14.74 2.46
N ALA A 135 -18.57 14.85 1.92
CA ALA A 135 -19.62 15.67 2.53
C ALA A 135 -20.06 15.14 3.90
N LEU A 136 -20.24 13.82 4.03
CA LEU A 136 -20.57 13.17 5.30
C LEU A 136 -19.45 13.33 6.34
N SER A 137 -18.20 13.15 5.93
CA SER A 137 -17.02 13.34 6.79
C SER A 137 -16.93 14.78 7.33
N ARG A 138 -17.14 15.79 6.48
CA ARG A 138 -17.19 17.20 6.90
C ARG A 138 -18.33 17.49 7.88
N ALA A 139 -19.44 16.78 7.75
CA ALA A 139 -20.57 16.85 8.66
C ALA A 139 -20.43 15.96 9.91
N GLN A 140 -19.28 15.29 10.09
CA GLN A 140 -19.01 14.33 11.17
C GLN A 140 -20.00 13.16 11.25
N ARG A 141 -20.64 12.81 10.12
CA ARG A 141 -21.63 11.72 10.00
C ARG A 141 -20.95 10.38 9.68
N TRP A 142 -20.02 9.97 10.54
CA TRP A 142 -19.12 8.83 10.30
C TRP A 142 -19.84 7.48 10.19
N GLU A 143 -20.86 7.25 11.02
CA GLU A 143 -21.64 5.99 11.05
C GLU A 143 -22.41 5.72 9.76
N GLU A 144 -22.69 6.76 8.96
CA GLU A 144 -23.46 6.65 7.72
C GLU A 144 -22.57 6.34 6.51
N MET A 145 -21.28 6.64 6.61
CA MET A 145 -20.33 6.50 5.51
C MET A 145 -20.14 5.06 5.01
N PRO A 146 -20.03 4.02 5.87
CA PRO A 146 -19.83 2.65 5.40
C PRO A 146 -20.95 2.14 4.48
N ALA A 147 -22.16 2.67 4.60
CA ALA A 147 -23.30 2.28 3.77
C ALA A 147 -23.16 2.70 2.30
N LEU A 148 -22.31 3.69 2.00
CA LEU A 148 -22.02 4.12 0.62
C LEU A 148 -20.95 3.27 -0.07
N VAL A 149 -20.26 2.40 0.67
CA VAL A 149 -19.28 1.46 0.11
C VAL A 149 -19.99 0.15 -0.17
N ASN A 150 -20.35 -0.11 -1.42
CA ASN A 150 -20.95 -1.39 -1.82
C ASN A 150 -19.89 -2.52 -1.88
N ASP A 151 -20.32 -3.76 -2.10
CA ASP A 151 -19.42 -4.93 -2.09
C ASP A 151 -18.41 -4.93 -3.25
N GLU A 152 -18.82 -4.40 -4.40
CA GLU A 152 -17.93 -4.26 -5.57
C GLU A 152 -16.80 -3.27 -5.27
N MET A 153 -17.12 -2.07 -4.78
CA MET A 153 -16.14 -1.09 -4.34
C MET A 153 -15.26 -1.66 -3.23
N LEU A 154 -15.84 -2.36 -2.25
CA LEU A 154 -15.05 -2.96 -1.18
C LEU A 154 -14.03 -3.96 -1.73
N ALA A 155 -14.43 -4.83 -2.67
CA ALA A 155 -13.53 -5.79 -3.32
C ALA A 155 -12.41 -5.10 -4.13
N THR A 156 -12.64 -3.88 -4.62
CA THR A 156 -11.63 -3.06 -5.31
C THR A 156 -10.53 -2.50 -4.39
N TYR A 157 -10.81 -2.29 -3.09
CA TYR A 157 -9.82 -1.73 -2.14
C TYR A 157 -9.34 -2.71 -1.08
N ALA A 158 -10.03 -3.83 -0.89
CA ALA A 158 -9.74 -4.79 0.16
C ALA A 158 -9.52 -6.20 -0.39
N VAL A 159 -8.64 -6.94 0.28
CA VAL A 159 -8.51 -8.39 0.11
C VAL A 159 -9.22 -9.07 1.27
N ILE A 160 -10.24 -9.87 0.95
CA ILE A 160 -11.14 -10.47 1.92
C ILE A 160 -11.07 -11.99 1.79
N GLY A 161 -10.78 -12.68 2.88
CA GLY A 161 -10.79 -14.15 2.91
C GLY A 161 -10.40 -14.68 4.28
N THR A 162 -10.76 -15.92 4.56
CA THR A 162 -10.32 -16.62 5.78
C THR A 162 -8.81 -16.81 5.79
N HIS A 163 -8.24 -17.18 6.94
CA HIS A 163 -6.78 -17.33 7.10
C HIS A 163 -6.15 -18.30 6.09
N ASP A 164 -6.88 -19.33 5.66
CA ASP A 164 -6.49 -20.32 4.66
C ASP A 164 -6.57 -19.80 3.20
N GLU A 165 -7.40 -18.79 2.94
CA GLU A 165 -7.57 -18.22 1.60
C GLU A 165 -6.70 -16.98 1.35
N ILE A 166 -6.37 -16.23 2.40
CA ILE A 166 -5.88 -14.86 2.25
C ILE A 166 -4.53 -14.78 1.53
N ALA A 167 -3.64 -15.76 1.74
CA ALA A 167 -2.36 -15.84 1.06
C ALA A 167 -2.54 -15.95 -0.47
N ALA A 168 -3.42 -16.86 -0.92
CA ALA A 168 -3.70 -17.07 -2.34
C ALA A 168 -4.32 -15.82 -2.98
N LYS A 169 -5.27 -15.17 -2.29
CA LYS A 169 -5.93 -13.95 -2.76
C LYS A 169 -4.97 -12.77 -2.88
N LEU A 170 -4.09 -12.57 -1.88
CA LEU A 170 -3.04 -11.54 -1.91
C LEU A 170 -2.08 -11.77 -3.08
N LYS A 171 -1.64 -13.02 -3.29
CA LYS A 171 -0.75 -13.40 -4.38
C LYS A 171 -1.39 -13.19 -5.75
N ALA A 172 -2.64 -13.62 -5.92
CA ALA A 172 -3.39 -13.41 -7.16
C ALA A 172 -3.52 -11.92 -7.50
N ARG A 173 -3.70 -11.07 -6.48
CA ARG A 173 -3.89 -9.63 -6.67
C ARG A 173 -2.60 -8.85 -6.94
N TYR A 174 -1.50 -9.21 -6.29
CA TYR A 174 -0.28 -8.40 -6.28
C TYR A 174 0.98 -9.11 -6.79
N GLY A 175 0.96 -10.42 -7.01
CA GLY A 175 2.16 -11.21 -7.29
C GLY A 175 2.89 -10.83 -8.59
N GLY A 176 2.19 -10.25 -9.57
CA GLY A 176 2.80 -9.75 -10.81
C GLY A 176 3.19 -8.27 -10.77
N LEU A 177 2.95 -7.58 -9.66
CA LEU A 177 3.00 -6.12 -9.57
C LEU A 177 3.88 -5.60 -8.42
N ALA A 178 3.78 -6.22 -7.25
CA ALA A 178 4.49 -5.82 -6.06
C ALA A 178 5.75 -6.67 -5.86
N THR A 179 6.85 -6.02 -5.50
CA THR A 179 8.08 -6.70 -5.08
C THR A 179 8.08 -7.00 -3.58
N ARG A 180 7.27 -6.25 -2.81
CA ARG A 180 7.10 -6.40 -1.36
C ARG A 180 5.64 -6.22 -0.99
N LEU A 181 5.18 -7.01 -0.01
CA LEU A 181 3.83 -6.93 0.51
C LEU A 181 3.87 -6.88 2.02
N GLU A 182 3.18 -5.89 2.59
CA GLU A 182 3.02 -5.70 4.02
C GLU A 182 1.52 -5.77 4.35
N PHE A 183 1.12 -6.51 5.38
CA PHE A 183 -0.27 -6.49 5.85
C PHE A 183 -0.32 -6.72 7.35
N THR A 184 -1.39 -6.25 7.97
CA THR A 184 -1.63 -6.42 9.41
C THR A 184 -2.68 -7.50 9.64
N MET A 185 -2.42 -8.38 10.60
CA MET A 185 -3.39 -9.28 11.22
C MET A 185 -3.36 -9.05 12.73
N PRO A 186 -4.51 -8.93 13.42
CA PRO A 186 -4.52 -8.82 14.88
C PRO A 186 -3.78 -10.00 15.53
N LEU A 187 -2.86 -9.71 16.45
CA LEU A 187 -2.09 -10.71 17.20
C LEU A 187 -2.45 -10.63 18.68
N ALA A 188 -3.52 -11.29 19.08
CA ALA A 188 -3.99 -11.32 20.47
C ALA A 188 -3.40 -12.48 21.27
N SER A 189 -2.90 -13.52 20.58
CA SER A 189 -2.39 -14.74 21.18
C SER A 189 -1.15 -15.30 20.45
N PRO A 190 -0.38 -16.20 21.10
CA PRO A 190 0.68 -16.94 20.41
C PRO A 190 0.19 -17.79 19.22
N ALA A 191 -1.06 -18.23 19.25
CA ALA A 191 -1.68 -18.96 18.14
C ALA A 191 -1.85 -18.07 16.90
N ASP A 192 -2.25 -16.81 17.08
CA ASP A 192 -2.35 -15.84 15.99
C ASP A 192 -0.99 -15.60 15.33
N ALA A 193 0.09 -15.57 16.12
CA ALA A 193 1.44 -15.43 15.59
C ALA A 193 1.85 -16.64 14.73
N GLU A 194 1.41 -17.85 15.07
CA GLU A 194 1.66 -19.04 14.26
C GLU A 194 0.84 -19.03 12.97
N ILE A 195 -0.42 -18.61 13.05
CA ILE A 195 -1.28 -18.41 11.86
C ILE A 195 -0.61 -17.42 10.89
N LEU A 196 -0.13 -16.28 11.40
CA LEU A 196 0.56 -15.28 10.58
C LEU A 196 1.82 -15.88 9.92
N ARG A 197 2.61 -16.66 10.67
CA ARG A 197 3.78 -17.36 10.11
C ARG A 197 3.39 -18.33 8.99
N ASN A 198 2.27 -19.04 9.11
CA ASN A 198 1.77 -19.94 8.07
C ASN A 198 1.33 -19.18 6.82
N ILE A 199 0.56 -18.09 6.97
CA ILE A 199 0.16 -17.22 5.85
C ILE A 199 1.40 -16.67 5.12
N VAL A 200 2.40 -16.20 5.86
CA VAL A 200 3.67 -15.71 5.29
C VAL A 200 4.42 -16.83 4.56
N ARG A 201 4.41 -18.06 5.08
CA ARG A 201 5.02 -19.22 4.41
C ARG A 201 4.31 -19.51 3.09
N ASP A 202 2.99 -19.46 3.06
CA ASP A 202 2.21 -19.72 1.85
C ASP A 202 2.36 -18.61 0.80
N LEU A 203 2.47 -17.34 1.22
CA LEU A 203 2.80 -16.24 0.32
C LEU A 203 4.18 -16.40 -0.34
N LYS A 204 5.14 -17.00 0.36
CA LYS A 204 6.50 -17.25 -0.15
C LYS A 204 6.61 -18.49 -1.04
N ARG A 205 5.62 -19.39 -1.04
CA ARG A 205 5.62 -20.57 -1.90
C ARG A 205 5.33 -20.15 -3.34
N ALA A 206 6.15 -20.62 -4.28
CA ALA A 206 6.08 -20.31 -5.71
C ALA A 206 4.79 -20.81 -6.36
#